data_AF-A0A7G3G4V3-F1
#
_entry.id   AF-A0A7G3G4V3-F1
#
_cell.length_a   1.000
_cell.length_b   1.000
_cell.length_c   1.000
_cell.angle_alpha   90.00
_cell.angle_beta   90.00
_cell.angle_gamma   90.00
#
_symmetry.space_group_name_H-M   'P 1'
#
loop_
_entity.id
_entity.type
_entity.pdbx_description
1 polymer ?
#
loop_
_entity_poly.entity_id
_entity_poly.type
_entity_poly.pdbx_seq_one_letter_code
_entity_poly.pdbx_strand_id
1 'polypeptide(L)'
;MSTPQENQKLSLKPNQALLFGRIHSVRRADDSTYTELTLPAIDQYTPPNSVEIRSKKRLGQSGDTVEVLVMCGGYRAKSFQYTDKETGEKITRRPTVNVYSAVEE
;
A
#
# COMPACT_ATOMS: atom_id res chain seq x y z
N MET A 1 32.76 -6.25 -18.04
CA MET A 1 33.01 -5.40 -16.86
C MET A 1 31.75 -4.60 -16.61
N SER A 2 30.82 -5.15 -15.82
CA SER A 2 29.53 -4.52 -15.53
C SER A 2 29.77 -3.46 -14.46
N THR A 3 29.54 -2.20 -14.79
CA THR A 3 29.62 -1.08 -13.85
C THR A 3 28.64 -1.32 -12.70
N PRO A 4 29.06 -1.20 -11.43
CA PRO A 4 28.12 -1.22 -10.32
C PRO A 4 27.21 0.00 -10.46
N GLN A 5 25.91 -0.22 -10.65
CA GLN A 5 24.91 0.84 -10.62
C GLN A 5 24.95 1.48 -9.23
N GLU A 6 25.42 2.71 -9.19
CA GLU A 6 25.47 3.55 -8.00
C GLU A 6 24.06 3.64 -7.41
N ASN A 7 23.91 3.10 -6.21
CA ASN A 7 22.64 3.04 -5.48
C ASN A 7 22.24 4.47 -5.12
N GLN A 8 21.56 5.18 -6.04
CA GLN A 8 21.01 6.51 -5.79
C GLN A 8 20.07 6.41 -4.60
N LYS A 9 20.55 6.84 -3.44
CA LYS A 9 19.71 6.96 -2.24
C LYS A 9 18.60 7.94 -2.56
N LEU A 10 17.39 7.43 -2.78
CA LEU A 10 16.17 8.21 -2.82
C LEU A 10 16.11 9.08 -1.56
N SER A 11 16.13 10.40 -1.73
CA SER A 11 15.95 11.36 -0.63
C SER A 11 14.46 11.41 -0.29
N LEU A 12 14.02 10.44 0.51
CA LEU A 12 12.63 10.37 0.98
C LEU A 12 12.39 11.47 2.03
N LYS A 13 11.32 12.24 1.86
CA LYS A 13 10.84 13.15 2.91
C LYS A 13 10.20 12.33 4.05
N PRO A 14 10.06 12.89 5.26
CA PRO A 14 9.37 12.22 6.35
C PRO A 14 7.99 11.71 5.91
N ASN A 15 7.64 10.49 6.34
CA ASN A 15 6.40 9.78 6.00
C ASN A 15 6.22 9.46 4.52
N GLN A 16 7.27 9.52 3.70
CA GLN A 16 7.23 8.96 2.34
C GLN A 16 7.75 7.52 2.33
N ALA A 17 7.21 6.72 1.42
CA ALA A 17 7.67 5.38 1.11
C ALA A 17 7.68 5.15 -0.40
N LEU A 18 8.53 4.25 -0.85
CA LEU A 18 8.53 3.75 -2.21
C LEU A 18 7.77 2.42 -2.24
N LEU A 19 6.69 2.34 -3.01
CA LEU A 19 5.95 1.10 -3.22
C LEU A 19 6.27 0.55 -4.59
N PHE A 20 6.62 -0.73 -4.63
CA PHE A 20 6.88 -1.47 -5.85
C PHE A 20 6.00 -2.72 -5.87
N GLY A 21 5.37 -2.98 -7.00
CA GLY A 21 4.49 -4.14 -7.13
C GLY A 21 3.71 -4.17 -8.43
N ARG A 22 2.87 -5.19 -8.55
CA ARG A 22 2.02 -5.40 -9.73
C ARG A 22 0.62 -4.85 -9.48
N ILE A 23 0.09 -4.09 -10.43
CA ILE A 23 -1.28 -3.58 -10.36
C ILE A 23 -2.25 -4.74 -10.55
N HIS A 24 -3.08 -4.97 -9.54
CA HIS A 24 -4.17 -5.94 -9.59
C HIS A 24 -5.40 -5.30 -10.24
N SER A 25 -5.84 -4.16 -9.71
CA SER A 25 -7.04 -3.47 -10.17
C SER A 25 -6.88 -1.95 -10.14
N VAL A 26 -7.63 -1.26 -10.99
CA VAL A 26 -7.69 0.21 -11.03
C VAL A 26 -9.15 0.63 -11.04
N ARG A 27 -9.55 1.43 -10.06
CA ARG A 27 -10.92 1.96 -9.92
C ARG A 27 -10.87 3.48 -9.86
N ARG A 28 -11.74 4.14 -10.62
CA ARG A 28 -11.98 5.58 -10.48
C ARG A 28 -13.24 5.81 -9.65
N ALA A 29 -13.14 6.65 -8.64
CA ALA A 29 -14.27 7.08 -7.82
C ALA A 29 -14.11 8.57 -7.50
N ASP A 30 -15.17 9.33 -7.72
CA ASP A 30 -15.17 10.79 -7.60
C ASP A 30 -14.03 11.43 -8.44
N ASP A 31 -13.16 12.19 -7.77
CA ASP A 31 -12.00 12.85 -8.36
C ASP A 31 -10.68 12.10 -8.08
N SER A 32 -10.76 10.83 -7.68
CA SER A 32 -9.59 10.01 -7.34
C SER A 32 -9.57 8.69 -8.09
N THR A 33 -8.36 8.27 -8.45
CA THR A 33 -8.04 6.94 -8.94
C THR A 33 -7.39 6.14 -7.82
N TYR A 34 -7.99 4.98 -7.55
CA TYR A 34 -7.54 3.99 -6.59
C TYR A 34 -6.91 2.83 -7.35
N THR A 35 -5.64 2.58 -7.06
CA THR A 35 -4.85 1.52 -7.69
C THR A 35 -4.50 0.49 -6.62
N GLU A 36 -4.98 -0.73 -6.79
CA GLU A 36 -4.62 -1.85 -5.93
C GLU A 36 -3.34 -2.51 -6.43
N LEU A 37 -2.36 -2.64 -5.55
CA LEU A 37 -1.03 -3.14 -5.83
C LEU A 37 -0.74 -4.38 -4.99
N THR A 38 -0.32 -5.47 -5.64
CA THR A 38 0.26 -6.63 -4.98
C THR A 38 1.77 -6.44 -4.87
N LEU A 39 2.25 -6.34 -3.64
CA LEU A 39 3.66 -6.20 -3.33
C LEU A 39 4.40 -7.54 -3.49
N PRO A 40 5.71 -7.52 -3.78
CA PRO A 40 6.50 -8.74 -3.75
C PRO A 40 6.45 -9.37 -2.35
N ALA A 41 6.36 -10.69 -2.31
CA ALA A 41 6.48 -11.43 -1.06
C ALA A 41 7.91 -11.30 -0.51
N ILE A 42 8.04 -11.35 0.82
CA ILE A 42 9.33 -11.30 1.51
C ILE A 42 10.13 -12.59 1.21
N ASP A 43 9.43 -13.71 1.11
CA ASP A 43 9.96 -15.03 0.76
C ASP A 43 8.90 -15.89 0.05
N GLN A 44 9.26 -17.13 -0.30
CA GLN A 44 8.39 -18.05 -1.04
C GLN A 44 7.23 -18.66 -0.22
N TYR A 45 7.24 -18.52 1.11
CA TYR A 45 6.22 -19.10 2.00
C TYR A 45 5.26 -18.04 2.55
N THR A 46 5.60 -16.77 2.40
CA THR A 46 4.82 -15.63 2.86
C THR A 46 3.88 -15.15 1.75
N PRO A 47 2.57 -15.05 2.01
CA PRO A 47 1.64 -14.45 1.07
C PRO A 47 2.03 -12.99 0.76
N PRO A 48 1.90 -12.54 -0.50
CA PRO A 48 2.15 -11.16 -0.85
C PRO A 48 1.13 -10.23 -0.17
N ASN A 49 1.58 -9.04 0.19
CA ASN A 49 0.71 -8.00 0.73
C ASN A 49 0.02 -7.24 -0.40
N SER A 50 -1.24 -6.87 -0.19
CA SER A 50 -1.96 -5.95 -1.07
C SER A 50 -2.12 -4.58 -0.41
N VAL A 51 -1.90 -3.53 -1.20
CA VAL A 51 -2.06 -2.13 -0.76
C VAL A 51 -2.86 -1.35 -1.79
N GLU A 52 -3.60 -0.32 -1.35
CA GLU A 52 -4.31 0.58 -2.23
C GLU A 52 -3.62 1.95 -2.24
N ILE A 53 -3.35 2.48 -3.44
CA ILE A 53 -2.77 3.80 -3.64
C ILE A 53 -3.83 4.73 -4.23
N ARG A 54 -4.08 5.86 -3.55
CA ARG A 54 -4.91 6.95 -4.05
C ARG A 54 -4.06 7.93 -4.88
N SER A 55 -4.59 8.38 -6.01
CA SER A 55 -3.94 9.31 -6.94
C SER A 55 -5.00 10.13 -7.68
N LYS A 56 -4.66 11.28 -8.25
CA LYS A 56 -5.53 12.03 -9.17
C LYS A 56 -5.43 11.48 -10.60
N LYS A 57 -4.21 11.08 -10.99
CA LYS A 57 -3.91 10.49 -12.30
C LYS A 57 -3.81 8.97 -12.21
N ARG A 58 -4.04 8.29 -13.33
CA ARG A 58 -3.88 6.84 -13.41
C ARG A 58 -2.39 6.46 -13.37
N LEU A 59 -2.01 5.57 -12.47
CA LEU A 59 -0.62 5.11 -12.28
C LEU A 59 -0.19 4.03 -13.29
N GLY A 60 -1.15 3.29 -13.85
CA GLY A 60 -0.91 2.20 -14.81
C GLY A 60 -2.18 1.41 -15.09
N GLN A 61 -2.02 0.22 -15.67
CA GLN A 61 -3.10 -0.72 -15.99
C GLN A 61 -2.94 -2.03 -15.22
N SER A 62 -4.02 -2.82 -15.14
CA SER A 62 -3.96 -4.15 -14.50
C SER A 62 -2.93 -5.01 -15.22
N GLY A 63 -2.06 -5.64 -14.45
CA GLY A 63 -0.95 -6.43 -14.96
C GLY A 63 0.38 -5.70 -14.99
N ASP A 64 0.40 -4.36 -14.99
CA ASP A 64 1.63 -3.57 -15.02
C ASP A 64 2.39 -3.67 -13.69
N THR A 65 3.72 -3.68 -13.77
CA THR A 65 4.59 -3.51 -12.60
C THR A 65 4.98 -2.04 -12.49
N VAL A 66 4.74 -1.44 -11.33
CA VAL A 66 5.00 -0.01 -11.11
C VAL A 66 5.83 0.20 -9.85
N GLU A 67 6.57 1.31 -9.85
CA GLU A 67 7.29 1.85 -8.70
C GLU A 67 6.75 3.26 -8.44
N VAL A 68 6.24 3.50 -7.24
CA VAL A 68 5.47 4.72 -6.93
C VAL A 68 5.92 5.29 -5.60
N LEU A 69 6.33 6.56 -5.60
CA LEU A 69 6.56 7.32 -4.39
C LEU A 69 5.22 7.71 -3.77
N VAL A 70 5.00 7.31 -2.52
CA VAL A 70 3.75 7.57 -1.79
C VAL A 70 4.00 8.31 -0.49
N MET A 71 2.99 9.07 -0.07
CA MET A 71 2.85 9.57 1.29
C MET A 71 2.08 8.55 2.11
N CYS A 72 2.69 8.12 3.22
CA CYS A 72 2.11 7.24 4.21
C CYS A 72 1.19 8.04 5.13
N GLY A 73 -0.10 7.74 5.04
CA GLY A 73 -1.12 8.22 5.97
C GLY A 73 -1.88 7.07 6.61
N GLY A 74 -2.90 7.43 7.36
CA GLY A 74 -3.80 6.46 7.97
C GLY A 74 -4.69 7.09 9.01
N TYR A 75 -5.72 6.36 9.41
CA TYR A 75 -6.62 6.78 10.47
C TYR A 75 -7.03 5.59 11.33
N ARG A 76 -7.42 5.88 12.57
CA ARG A 76 -7.99 4.85 13.45
C ARG A 76 -9.45 4.66 13.06
N ALA A 77 -9.79 3.47 12.59
CA ALA A 77 -11.17 3.13 12.29
C ALA A 77 -12.01 3.08 13.58
N LYS A 78 -13.33 2.95 13.40
CA LYS A 78 -14.26 2.79 14.52
C LYS A 78 -13.91 1.51 15.28
N SER A 79 -14.00 1.58 16.61
CA SER A 79 -13.86 0.40 17.45
C SER A 79 -15.03 -0.56 17.22
N PHE A 80 -14.75 -1.85 17.17
CA PHE A 80 -15.78 -2.88 17.11
C PHE A 80 -15.54 -3.93 18.19
N GLN A 81 -16.63 -4.53 18.68
CA GLN A 81 -16.53 -5.66 19.59
C GLN A 81 -16.32 -6.93 18.78
N TYR A 82 -15.24 -7.63 19.11
CA TYR A 82 -14.89 -8.93 18.56
C TYR A 82 -15.06 -9.95 19.67
N THR A 83 -15.93 -10.93 19.46
CA THR A 83 -16.03 -12.09 20.34
C THR A 83 -15.05 -13.14 19.86
N ASP A 84 -14.11 -13.51 20.72
CA ASP A 84 -13.21 -14.62 20.44
C ASP A 84 -14.01 -15.93 20.37
N LYS A 85 -13.79 -16.70 19.30
CA LYS A 85 -14.54 -17.95 19.06
C LYS A 85 -14.08 -19.10 19.95
N GLU A 86 -12.85 -19.05 20.47
CA GLU A 86 -12.27 -20.09 21.32
C GLU A 86 -12.54 -19.81 22.80
N THR A 87 -12.42 -18.54 23.24
CA THR A 87 -12.55 -18.18 24.66
C THR A 87 -13.90 -17.57 25.04
N GLY A 88 -14.69 -17.09 24.06
CA GLY A 88 -15.95 -16.39 24.30
C GLY A 88 -15.78 -14.96 24.86
N GLU A 89 -14.54 -14.49 25.03
CA GLU A 89 -14.28 -13.14 25.55
C GLU A 89 -14.62 -12.07 24.52
N LYS A 90 -15.27 -10.99 24.99
CA LYS A 90 -15.59 -9.81 24.18
C LYS A 90 -14.44 -8.82 24.25
N ILE A 91 -13.66 -8.76 23.18
CA ILE A 91 -12.52 -7.84 23.06
C ILE A 91 -12.94 -6.64 22.23
N THR A 92 -12.72 -5.43 22.74
CA THR A 92 -12.89 -4.21 21.93
C THR A 92 -11.62 -3.99 21.10
N ARG A 93 -11.74 -4.13 19.78
CA ARG A 93 -10.62 -3.89 18.84
C ARG A 93 -10.81 -2.56 18.13
N ARG A 94 -9.71 -1.85 17.88
CA ARG A 94 -9.70 -0.61 17.10
C ARG A 94 -8.61 -0.69 16.02
N PRO A 95 -8.97 -1.02 14.77
CA PRO A 95 -8.00 -1.19 13.71
C PRO A 95 -7.44 0.17 13.25
N THR A 96 -6.19 0.17 12.84
CA THR A 96 -5.57 1.28 12.10
C THR A 96 -5.64 0.95 10.63
N VAL A 97 -6.21 1.86 9.83
CA VAL A 97 -6.27 1.73 8.38
C VAL A 97 -5.17 2.60 7.79
N ASN A 98 -4.25 1.98 7.07
CA ASN A 98 -3.21 2.69 6.34
C ASN A 98 -3.77 3.21 5.02
N VAL A 99 -3.36 4.41 4.64
CA VAL A 99 -3.77 5.04 3.39
C VAL A 99 -2.51 5.55 2.70
N TYR A 100 -2.28 5.10 1.46
CA TYR A 100 -1.16 5.58 0.65
C TYR A 100 -1.68 6.54 -0.41
N SER A 101 -1.07 7.73 -0.49
CA SER A 101 -1.38 8.71 -1.53
C SER A 101 -0.16 8.90 -2.41
N ALA A 102 -0.31 8.78 -3.73
CA ALA A 102 0.76 9.05 -4.68
C ALA A 102 1.26 10.49 -4.51
N VAL A 103 2.58 10.66 -4.47
CA VAL A 103 3.21 11.99 -4.51
C VAL A 103 3.23 12.41 -5.97
N GLU A 104 2.34 13.33 -6.32
CA GLU A 104 2.26 13.90 -7.66
C GLU A 104 3.06 15.20 -7.68
N GLU A 105 4.06 15.29 -8.56
CA GLU A 105 4.75 16.56 -8.88
C GLU A 105 3.87 17.52 -9.68
#